data_AF-A0A316Q4I4-F1
#
_entry.id   AF-A0A316Q4I4-F1
#
_cell.length_a   1.000
_cell.length_b   1.000
_cell.length_c   1.000
_cell.angle_alpha   90.00
_cell.angle_beta   90.00
_cell.angle_gamma   90.00
#
_symmetry.space_group_name_H-M   'P 1'
#
loop_
_entity.id
_entity.type
_entity.pdbx_description
1 polymer ?
#
loop_
_entity_poly.entity_id
_entity_poly.type
_entity_poly.pdbx_seq_one_letter_code
_entity_poly.pdbx_strand_id
1 'polypeptide(L)'
;MIFAFFTADYRDGRVVFVGKSYPAGVFATHLLGQFYINDTAARIAVFRDDLNYHILKQLNDGYLNVTEFVKTGANTLEALKALPKLRPFDGLNIEEIRNSVTTLFTAETGQKICEYFADKAKLSLLTQDEIAAGTADRMKTATDLTLIENNITEIKSILLFFDTLADDLILAHGNLLKFCNRIDEVERLDEAHLLPLALEIFVDHHLTQSGRYISVQKNAKSVAGTVAKG
;
A
#
# COMPACT_ATOMS: atom_id res chain seq x y z
N MET A 1 -5.47 3.04 -10.84
CA MET A 1 -4.28 3.88 -11.11
C MET A 1 -3.24 3.84 -9.97
N ILE A 2 -3.60 3.42 -8.74
CA ILE A 2 -2.66 3.42 -7.59
C ILE A 2 -1.61 2.30 -7.62
N PHE A 3 -1.90 1.17 -8.27
CA PHE A 3 -0.96 0.05 -8.37
C PHE A 3 0.35 0.38 -9.11
N ALA A 4 0.42 1.48 -9.86
CA ALA A 4 1.64 1.89 -10.57
C ALA A 4 2.65 2.66 -9.69
N PHE A 5 2.29 3.05 -8.46
CA PHE A 5 3.16 3.88 -7.61
C PHE A 5 4.17 3.10 -6.76
N PHE A 6 4.06 1.77 -6.68
CA PHE A 6 4.75 0.97 -5.66
C PHE A 6 5.65 -0.15 -6.20
N THR A 7 6.13 -0.01 -7.43
CA THR A 7 7.13 -0.94 -7.98
C THR A 7 8.52 -0.58 -7.47
N ALA A 8 9.21 -1.56 -6.90
CA ALA A 8 10.60 -1.46 -6.51
C ALA A 8 11.45 -2.46 -7.33
N ASP A 9 12.53 -1.98 -7.94
CA ASP A 9 13.48 -2.84 -8.66
C ASP A 9 14.75 -2.98 -7.84
N TYR A 10 15.21 -4.22 -7.61
CA TYR A 10 16.53 -4.45 -7.02
C TYR A 10 17.58 -4.56 -8.12
N ARG A 11 18.63 -3.74 -8.02
CA ARG A 11 19.71 -3.59 -9.00
C ARG A 11 21.05 -3.45 -8.27
N ASP A 12 21.83 -4.52 -8.23
CA ASP A 12 23.22 -4.57 -7.75
C ASP A 12 23.47 -3.84 -6.42
N GLY A 13 22.77 -4.25 -5.35
CA GLY A 13 22.92 -3.63 -4.03
C GLY A 13 22.18 -2.31 -3.87
N ARG A 14 21.29 -1.97 -4.80
CA ARG A 14 20.41 -0.80 -4.73
C ARG A 14 18.96 -1.19 -5.01
N VAL A 15 18.04 -0.46 -4.40
CA VAL A 15 16.61 -0.51 -4.68
C VAL A 15 16.23 0.76 -5.43
N VAL A 16 15.66 0.62 -6.63
CA VAL A 16 15.08 1.73 -7.40
C VAL A 16 13.59 1.76 -7.12
N PHE A 17 13.11 2.85 -6.55
CA PHE A 17 11.71 3.06 -6.17
C PHE A 17 11.26 4.43 -6.66
N VAL A 18 10.19 4.46 -7.48
CA VAL A 18 9.66 5.70 -8.09
C VAL A 18 10.76 6.55 -8.74
N GLY A 19 11.64 5.89 -9.52
CA GLY A 19 12.75 6.52 -10.22
C GLY A 19 13.93 6.99 -9.34
N LYS A 20 13.82 6.88 -8.01
CA LYS A 20 14.92 7.18 -7.07
C LYS A 20 15.67 5.90 -6.70
N SER A 21 16.99 5.98 -6.53
CA SER A 21 17.83 4.83 -6.22
C SER A 21 18.40 4.94 -4.80
N TYR A 22 18.15 3.91 -4.00
CA TYR A 22 18.55 3.80 -2.60
C TYR A 22 19.51 2.63 -2.43
N PRO A 23 20.56 2.73 -1.58
CA PRO A 23 21.32 1.55 -1.17
C PRO A 23 20.41 0.47 -0.57
N ALA A 24 20.74 -0.79 -0.81
CA ALA A 24 20.08 -1.92 -0.16
C ALA A 24 20.19 -1.80 1.37
N GLY A 25 19.15 -2.23 2.08
CA GLY A 25 19.10 -2.13 3.55
C GLY A 25 18.72 -0.74 4.08
N VAL A 26 18.64 0.33 3.28
CA VAL A 26 18.19 1.65 3.75
C VAL A 26 16.81 1.58 4.38
N PHE A 27 15.88 0.85 3.77
CA PHE A 27 14.56 0.62 4.34
C PHE A 27 14.66 -0.08 5.70
N ALA A 28 15.46 -1.15 5.82
CA ALA A 28 15.64 -1.89 7.06
C ALA A 28 16.22 -1.01 8.19
N THR A 29 17.28 -0.25 7.90
CA THR A 29 17.90 0.67 8.85
C THR A 29 16.94 1.78 9.29
N HIS A 30 16.22 2.37 8.33
CA HIS A 30 15.22 3.39 8.65
C HIS A 30 14.06 2.80 9.44
N LEU A 31 13.55 1.63 9.07
CA LEU A 31 12.43 0.99 9.75
C LEU A 31 12.81 0.67 11.20
N LEU A 32 13.94 -0.02 11.44
CA LEU A 32 14.43 -0.30 12.80
C LEU A 32 14.67 0.98 13.62
N GLY A 33 15.27 2.01 13.00
CA GLY A 33 15.60 3.25 13.70
C GLY A 33 14.43 4.20 13.92
N GLN A 34 13.36 4.11 13.12
CA GLN A 34 12.25 5.07 13.11
C GLN A 34 10.89 4.44 13.45
N PHE A 35 10.84 3.13 13.75
CA PHE A 35 9.57 2.46 14.04
C PHE A 35 8.84 3.11 15.22
N TYR A 36 9.56 3.28 16.33
CA TYR A 36 9.07 3.91 17.56
C TYR A 36 9.51 5.37 17.73
N ILE A 37 10.51 5.84 16.97
CA ILE A 37 10.96 7.23 17.04
C ILE A 37 10.03 8.11 16.20
N ASN A 38 9.44 9.14 16.84
CA ASN A 38 8.40 10.00 16.26
C ASN A 38 7.12 9.26 15.79
N ASP A 39 6.93 8.03 16.26
CA ASP A 39 5.85 7.10 15.93
C ASP A 39 5.59 6.94 14.43
N THR A 40 6.60 6.99 13.55
CA THR A 40 6.32 7.13 12.10
C THR A 40 5.62 5.89 11.53
N ALA A 41 6.22 4.70 11.72
CA ALA A 41 5.59 3.45 11.27
C ALA A 41 4.42 3.05 12.17
N ALA A 42 4.54 3.29 13.48
CA ALA A 42 3.47 3.04 14.43
C ALA A 42 2.20 3.86 14.13
N ARG A 43 2.32 5.12 13.69
CA ARG A 43 1.16 5.94 13.25
C ARG A 43 0.47 5.32 12.05
N ILE A 44 1.23 4.89 11.03
CA ILE A 44 0.65 4.23 9.85
C ILE A 44 -0.11 2.96 10.28
N ALA A 45 0.46 2.18 11.19
CA ALA A 45 -0.18 1.00 11.76
C ALA A 45 -1.42 1.33 12.62
N VAL A 46 -1.41 2.42 13.39
CA VAL A 46 -2.56 2.83 14.23
C VAL A 46 -3.71 3.39 13.39
N PHE A 47 -3.42 4.07 12.27
CA PHE A 47 -4.45 4.58 11.37
C PHE A 47 -5.11 3.51 10.49
N ARG A 48 -4.67 2.25 10.62
CA ARG A 48 -5.39 1.03 10.23
C ARG A 48 -6.51 0.66 11.23
N ASP A 49 -7.01 1.65 11.98
CA ASP A 49 -8.17 1.53 12.88
C ASP A 49 -9.25 0.63 12.22
N ASP A 50 -9.99 -0.13 13.03
CA ASP A 50 -11.00 -1.10 12.59
C ASP A 50 -11.95 -0.51 11.53
N LEU A 51 -12.10 0.81 11.56
CA LEU A 51 -12.77 1.65 10.57
C LEU A 51 -12.33 1.40 9.10
N ASN A 52 -11.04 1.27 8.78
CA ASN A 52 -10.59 1.00 7.41
C ASN A 52 -11.12 -0.35 6.91
N TYR A 53 -10.94 -1.40 7.71
CA TYR A 53 -11.44 -2.74 7.43
C TYR A 53 -12.96 -2.75 7.32
N HIS A 54 -13.65 -2.04 8.22
CA HIS A 54 -15.10 -1.90 8.21
C HIS A 54 -15.59 -1.20 6.94
N ILE A 55 -15.01 -0.07 6.54
CA ILE A 55 -15.42 0.61 5.30
C ILE A 55 -15.16 -0.25 4.07
N LEU A 56 -14.01 -0.94 3.98
CA LEU A 56 -13.75 -1.89 2.90
C LEU A 56 -14.83 -2.97 2.82
N LYS A 57 -15.22 -3.53 3.97
CA LYS A 57 -16.28 -4.53 4.06
C LYS A 57 -17.64 -3.95 3.65
N GLN A 58 -18.02 -2.79 4.17
CA GLN A 58 -19.27 -2.11 3.81
C GLN A 58 -19.37 -1.88 2.29
N LEU A 59 -18.31 -1.35 1.67
CA LEU A 59 -18.23 -1.15 0.22
C LEU A 59 -18.27 -2.45 -0.60
N ASN A 60 -17.86 -3.58 -0.03
CA ASN A 60 -17.98 -4.90 -0.67
C ASN A 60 -19.40 -5.47 -0.53
N ASP A 61 -20.02 -5.27 0.63
CA ASP A 61 -21.34 -5.77 0.95
C ASP A 61 -22.47 -4.90 0.36
N GLY A 62 -22.15 -3.73 -0.18
CA GLY A 62 -23.10 -2.87 -0.88
C GLY A 62 -23.89 -1.95 0.03
N TYR A 63 -23.30 -1.50 1.14
CA TYR A 63 -23.84 -0.43 1.99
C TYR A 63 -22.71 0.47 2.49
N LEU A 64 -23.03 1.61 3.10
CA LEU A 64 -22.00 2.52 3.61
C LEU A 64 -22.53 3.41 4.74
N ASN A 65 -21.76 3.53 5.81
CA ASN A 65 -21.93 4.56 6.83
C ASN A 65 -21.11 5.79 6.42
N VAL A 66 -21.79 6.86 6.00
CA VAL A 66 -21.15 8.09 5.48
C VAL A 66 -20.28 8.78 6.54
N THR A 67 -20.69 8.77 7.81
CA THR A 67 -19.90 9.40 8.88
C THR A 67 -18.58 8.67 9.12
N GLU A 68 -18.62 7.35 9.19
CA GLU A 68 -17.42 6.51 9.32
C GLU A 68 -16.54 6.58 8.07
N PHE A 69 -17.16 6.66 6.89
CA PHE A 69 -16.47 6.83 5.61
C PHE A 69 -15.65 8.12 5.56
N VAL A 70 -16.22 9.26 5.95
CA VAL A 70 -15.50 10.54 5.98
C VAL A 70 -14.37 10.51 7.02
N LYS A 71 -14.63 9.95 8.21
CA LYS A 71 -13.61 9.79 9.25
C LYS A 71 -12.45 8.91 8.78
N THR A 72 -12.74 7.87 8.01
CA THR A 72 -11.74 7.00 7.38
C THR A 72 -10.81 7.76 6.43
N GLY A 73 -11.36 8.67 5.63
CA GLY A 73 -10.56 9.56 4.78
C GLY A 73 -9.63 10.45 5.60
N ALA A 74 -10.12 11.03 6.69
CA ALA A 74 -9.29 11.85 7.59
C ALA A 74 -8.13 11.03 8.22
N ASN A 75 -8.40 9.81 8.69
CA ASN A 75 -7.38 8.91 9.21
C ASN A 75 -6.33 8.55 8.14
N THR A 76 -6.78 8.29 6.91
CA THR A 76 -5.89 8.01 5.77
C THR A 76 -4.97 9.21 5.48
N LEU A 77 -5.48 10.45 5.56
CA LEU A 77 -4.68 11.65 5.42
C LEU A 77 -3.64 11.79 6.55
N GLU A 78 -3.97 11.42 7.79
CA GLU A 78 -2.99 11.41 8.88
C GLU A 78 -1.90 10.35 8.69
N ALA A 79 -2.25 9.14 8.23
CA ALA A 79 -1.28 8.10 7.87
C ALA A 79 -0.33 8.58 6.77
N LEU A 80 -0.87 9.27 5.76
CA LEU A 80 -0.12 9.81 4.63
C LEU A 80 0.93 10.85 5.07
N LYS A 81 0.73 11.58 6.18
CA LYS A 81 1.75 12.51 6.72
C LYS A 81 3.00 11.80 7.25
N ALA A 82 2.85 10.57 7.73
CA ALA A 82 3.95 9.78 8.27
C ALA A 82 4.70 9.02 7.17
N LEU A 83 3.98 8.59 6.12
CA LEU A 83 4.52 7.79 5.03
C LEU A 83 5.85 8.31 4.43
N PRO A 84 5.98 9.58 3.98
CA PRO A 84 7.20 10.06 3.34
C PRO A 84 8.40 10.19 4.29
N LYS A 85 8.21 10.02 5.60
CA LYS A 85 9.32 10.02 6.58
C LYS A 85 10.05 8.67 6.62
N LEU A 86 9.43 7.61 6.07
CA LEU A 86 10.04 6.29 5.90
C LEU A 86 10.62 6.19 4.49
N ARG A 87 11.92 5.93 4.35
CA ARG A 87 12.51 5.65 3.04
C ARG A 87 12.24 4.20 2.66
N PRO A 88 11.80 3.90 1.43
CA PRO A 88 11.89 4.75 0.23
C PRO A 88 10.62 5.54 -0.11
N PHE A 89 9.62 5.60 0.78
CA PHE A 89 8.35 6.28 0.50
C PHE A 89 8.45 7.80 0.38
N ASP A 90 9.60 8.39 0.70
CA ASP A 90 9.98 9.77 0.34
C ASP A 90 10.06 10.01 -1.18
N GLY A 91 9.98 8.96 -2.00
CA GLY A 91 9.83 9.01 -3.45
C GLY A 91 8.41 9.23 -3.96
N LEU A 92 7.38 9.04 -3.13
CA LEU A 92 5.98 9.06 -3.56
C LEU A 92 5.48 10.46 -3.90
N ASN A 93 4.54 10.54 -4.85
CA ASN A 93 3.77 11.76 -5.10
C ASN A 93 2.68 11.92 -4.04
N ILE A 94 3.07 12.38 -2.85
CA ILE A 94 2.17 12.57 -1.70
C ILE A 94 1.04 13.55 -2.01
N GLU A 95 1.30 14.56 -2.86
CA GLU A 95 0.30 15.57 -3.19
C GLU A 95 -0.84 14.98 -4.03
N GLU A 96 -0.50 14.15 -5.01
CA GLU A 96 -1.49 13.45 -5.83
C GLU A 96 -2.36 12.52 -4.99
N ILE A 97 -1.75 11.71 -4.12
CA ILE A 97 -2.49 10.82 -3.21
C ILE A 97 -3.39 11.62 -2.26
N ARG A 98 -2.87 12.73 -1.71
CA ARG A 98 -3.65 13.62 -0.83
C ARG A 98 -4.87 14.19 -1.55
N ASN A 99 -4.70 14.65 -2.79
CA ASN A 99 -5.78 15.21 -3.60
C ASN A 99 -6.85 14.16 -3.91
N SER A 100 -6.44 12.93 -4.27
CA SER A 100 -7.36 11.80 -4.46
C SER A 100 -8.17 11.52 -3.18
N VAL A 101 -7.51 11.37 -2.03
CA VAL A 101 -8.20 11.11 -0.75
C VAL A 101 -9.16 12.24 -0.40
N THR A 102 -8.73 13.50 -0.51
CA THR A 102 -9.55 14.67 -0.19
C THR A 102 -10.78 14.78 -1.08
N THR A 103 -10.66 14.39 -2.36
CA THR A 103 -11.77 14.44 -3.32
C THR A 103 -12.75 13.29 -3.14
N LEU A 104 -12.23 12.09 -2.84
CA LEU A 104 -13.04 10.87 -2.78
C LEU A 104 -13.75 10.69 -1.44
N PHE A 105 -13.11 11.00 -0.32
CA PHE A 105 -13.65 10.73 1.02
C PHE A 105 -14.48 11.89 1.58
N THR A 106 -15.46 12.34 0.79
CA THR A 106 -16.38 13.41 1.17
C THR A 106 -17.77 12.86 1.52
N ALA A 107 -18.54 13.63 2.29
CA ALA A 107 -19.93 13.27 2.58
C ALA A 107 -20.78 13.17 1.30
N GLU A 108 -20.54 14.05 0.33
CA GLU A 108 -21.21 14.03 -0.97
C GLU A 108 -20.92 12.74 -1.74
N THR A 109 -19.65 12.34 -1.86
CA THR A 109 -19.29 11.09 -2.52
C THR A 109 -19.88 9.89 -1.78
N GLY A 110 -19.82 9.87 -0.44
CA GLY A 110 -20.43 8.81 0.36
C GLY A 110 -21.94 8.69 0.14
N GLN A 111 -22.65 9.83 0.07
CA GLN A 111 -24.08 9.86 -0.21
C GLN A 111 -24.43 9.32 -1.60
N LYS A 112 -23.66 9.72 -2.63
CA LYS A 112 -23.82 9.18 -4.00
C LYS A 112 -23.60 7.67 -4.07
N ILE A 113 -22.65 7.14 -3.28
CA ILE A 113 -22.42 5.70 -3.18
C ILE A 113 -23.62 4.99 -2.52
N CYS A 114 -24.19 5.55 -1.46
CA CYS A 114 -25.40 5.01 -0.82
C CYS A 114 -26.59 4.98 -1.79
N GLU A 115 -26.80 6.06 -2.56
CA GLU A 115 -27.84 6.13 -3.59
C GLU A 115 -27.63 5.08 -4.68
N TYR A 116 -26.39 4.94 -5.17
CA TYR A 116 -26.02 3.90 -6.11
C TYR A 116 -26.35 2.49 -5.59
N PHE A 117 -26.02 2.19 -4.34
CA PHE A 117 -26.35 0.88 -3.74
C PHE A 117 -27.86 0.69 -3.58
N ALA A 118 -28.60 1.72 -3.18
CA ALA A 118 -30.05 1.67 -3.08
C ALA A 118 -30.69 1.41 -4.45
N ASP A 119 -30.22 2.05 -5.51
CA ASP A 119 -30.73 1.85 -6.87
C ASP A 119 -30.37 0.46 -7.41
N LYS A 120 -29.16 -0.03 -7.11
CA LYS A 120 -28.77 -1.41 -7.43
C LYS A 120 -29.64 -2.45 -6.73
N ALA A 121 -30.02 -2.19 -5.48
CA ALA A 121 -30.95 -3.03 -4.73
C ALA A 121 -32.39 -2.98 -5.29
N LYS A 122 -32.87 -1.82 -5.75
CA LYS A 122 -34.17 -1.73 -6.46
C LYS A 122 -34.14 -2.51 -7.77
N LEU A 123 -33.05 -2.40 -8.53
CA LEU A 123 -32.87 -3.13 -9.79
C LEU A 123 -32.91 -4.65 -9.57
N SER A 124 -32.34 -5.16 -8.48
CA SER A 124 -32.35 -6.60 -8.18
C SER A 124 -33.71 -7.14 -7.73
N LEU A 125 -34.67 -6.26 -7.42
CA LEU A 125 -36.04 -6.63 -7.04
C LEU A 125 -37.01 -6.64 -8.22
N LEU A 126 -36.60 -6.22 -9.42
CA LEU A 126 -37.45 -6.21 -10.61
C LEU A 126 -37.87 -7.64 -11.02
N THR A 127 -39.13 -7.78 -11.42
CA THR A 127 -39.65 -9.02 -12.01
C THR A 127 -39.15 -9.22 -13.45
N GLN A 128 -39.22 -10.45 -13.97
CA GLN A 128 -38.83 -10.74 -15.35
C GLN A 128 -39.68 -9.97 -16.38
N ASP A 129 -40.96 -9.76 -16.08
CA ASP A 129 -41.87 -9.00 -16.95
C ASP A 129 -41.49 -7.52 -17.01
N GLU A 130 -41.09 -6.92 -15.87
CA GLU A 130 -40.61 -5.54 -15.83
C GLU A 130 -39.27 -5.37 -16.54
N ILE A 131 -38.38 -6.37 -16.43
CA ILE A 131 -37.11 -6.39 -17.17
C ILE A 131 -37.39 -6.47 -18.68
N ALA A 132 -38.29 -7.36 -19.11
CA ALA A 132 -38.69 -7.49 -20.52
C ALA A 132 -39.34 -6.21 -21.07
N ALA A 133 -40.04 -5.44 -20.22
CA ALA A 133 -40.61 -4.14 -20.56
C ALA A 133 -39.58 -2.99 -20.63
N GLY A 134 -38.28 -3.28 -20.42
CA GLY A 134 -37.18 -2.33 -20.50
C GLY A 134 -37.06 -1.40 -19.28
N THR A 135 -37.66 -1.74 -18.14
CA THR A 135 -37.63 -0.88 -16.94
C THR A 135 -36.22 -0.73 -16.37
N ALA A 136 -35.41 -1.80 -16.38
CA ALA A 136 -34.03 -1.76 -15.91
C ALA A 136 -33.16 -0.79 -16.71
N ASP A 137 -33.33 -0.73 -18.03
CA ASP A 137 -32.52 0.11 -18.91
C ASP A 137 -32.85 1.61 -18.73
N ARG A 138 -34.14 1.92 -18.52
CA ARG A 138 -34.60 3.27 -18.15
C ARG A 138 -34.07 3.73 -16.78
N MET A 139 -33.95 2.81 -15.82
CA MET A 139 -33.36 3.12 -14.51
C MET A 139 -31.84 3.34 -14.59
N LYS A 140 -31.15 2.67 -15.51
CA LYS A 140 -29.68 2.76 -15.67
C LYS A 140 -29.20 4.05 -16.34
N THR A 141 -30.02 4.63 -17.21
CA THR A 141 -29.66 5.79 -18.05
C THR A 141 -29.73 7.14 -17.32
N ALA A 142 -30.29 7.20 -16.12
CA ALA A 142 -30.47 8.43 -15.34
C ALA A 142 -29.24 8.84 -14.49
N THR A 143 -28.31 7.92 -14.25
CA THR A 143 -27.18 8.11 -13.34
C THR A 143 -25.87 7.72 -14.04
N ASP A 144 -24.81 8.52 -13.89
CA ASP A 144 -23.47 8.12 -14.35
C ASP A 144 -22.88 7.07 -13.40
N LEU A 145 -23.41 5.84 -13.49
CA LEU A 145 -23.04 4.70 -12.65
C LEU A 145 -21.55 4.37 -12.80
N THR A 146 -20.99 4.59 -13.99
CA THR A 146 -19.58 4.34 -14.30
C THR A 146 -18.67 5.22 -13.44
N LEU A 147 -19.00 6.50 -13.27
CA LEU A 147 -18.23 7.40 -12.41
C LEU A 147 -18.24 6.92 -10.96
N ILE A 148 -19.39 6.51 -10.44
CA ILE A 148 -19.52 6.03 -9.05
C ILE A 148 -18.75 4.72 -8.85
N GLU A 149 -18.82 3.79 -9.80
CA GLU A 149 -18.08 2.52 -9.76
C GLU A 149 -16.56 2.74 -9.80
N ASN A 150 -16.09 3.71 -10.61
CA ASN A 150 -14.69 4.11 -10.63
C ASN A 150 -14.25 4.69 -9.28
N ASN A 151 -15.06 5.58 -8.68
CA ASN A 151 -14.78 6.14 -7.36
C ASN A 151 -14.69 5.05 -6.30
N ILE A 152 -15.64 4.10 -6.28
CA ILE A 152 -15.62 2.96 -5.34
C ILE A 152 -14.33 2.13 -5.53
N THR A 153 -13.94 1.87 -6.78
CA THR A 153 -12.72 1.12 -7.10
C THR A 153 -11.46 1.84 -6.61
N GLU A 154 -11.38 3.15 -6.81
CA GLU A 154 -10.24 3.96 -6.36
C GLU A 154 -10.19 4.03 -4.83
N ILE A 155 -11.31 4.28 -4.16
CA ILE A 155 -11.44 4.25 -2.70
C ILE A 155 -10.94 2.92 -2.13
N LYS A 156 -11.43 1.79 -2.67
CA LYS A 156 -10.98 0.45 -2.22
C LYS A 156 -9.48 0.27 -2.42
N SER A 157 -8.94 0.75 -3.53
CA SER A 157 -7.50 0.67 -3.81
C SER A 157 -6.66 1.46 -2.80
N ILE A 158 -7.11 2.66 -2.41
CA ILE A 158 -6.46 3.47 -1.37
C ILE A 158 -6.48 2.73 -0.03
N LEU A 159 -7.65 2.28 0.40
CA LEU A 159 -7.81 1.63 1.71
C LEU A 159 -7.01 0.33 1.78
N LEU A 160 -7.08 -0.49 0.73
CA LEU A 160 -6.32 -1.73 0.66
C LEU A 160 -4.82 -1.47 0.72
N PHE A 161 -4.33 -0.45 0.01
CA PHE A 161 -2.91 -0.10 0.06
C PHE A 161 -2.43 0.22 1.48
N PHE A 162 -3.18 1.05 2.22
CA PHE A 162 -2.79 1.40 3.59
C PHE A 162 -2.94 0.21 4.56
N ASP A 163 -3.93 -0.65 4.34
CA ASP A 163 -4.12 -1.87 5.14
C ASP A 163 -2.95 -2.84 4.93
N THR A 164 -2.62 -3.17 3.67
CA THR A 164 -1.52 -4.08 3.37
C THR A 164 -0.16 -3.49 3.78
N LEU A 165 0.05 -2.19 3.58
CA LEU A 165 1.29 -1.53 3.98
C LEU A 165 1.51 -1.60 5.49
N ALA A 166 0.46 -1.41 6.29
CA ALA A 166 0.56 -1.49 7.75
C ALA A 166 1.00 -2.89 8.20
N ASP A 167 0.35 -3.93 7.67
CA ASP A 167 0.69 -5.33 7.97
C ASP A 167 2.13 -5.66 7.51
N ASP A 168 2.49 -5.24 6.30
CA ASP A 168 3.82 -5.38 5.72
C ASP A 168 4.92 -4.71 6.59
N LEU A 169 4.65 -3.51 7.13
CA LEU A 169 5.58 -2.78 8.00
C LEU A 169 5.75 -3.46 9.36
N ILE A 170 4.66 -3.92 9.98
CA ILE A 170 4.69 -4.62 11.27
C ILE A 170 5.48 -5.92 11.13
N LEU A 171 5.18 -6.70 10.08
CA LEU A 171 5.85 -7.96 9.79
C LEU A 171 7.35 -7.74 9.52
N ALA A 172 7.69 -6.79 8.64
CA ALA A 172 9.08 -6.48 8.32
C ALA A 172 9.87 -6.04 9.56
N HIS A 173 9.30 -5.16 10.39
CA HIS A 173 9.94 -4.73 11.63
C HIS A 173 10.13 -5.88 12.62
N GLY A 174 9.11 -6.72 12.81
CA GLY A 174 9.21 -7.90 13.68
C GLY A 174 10.29 -8.88 13.23
N ASN A 175 10.38 -9.15 11.93
CA ASN A 175 11.41 -10.03 11.37
C ASN A 175 12.82 -9.41 11.46
N LEU A 176 12.95 -8.10 11.25
CA LEU A 176 14.22 -7.40 11.44
C LEU A 176 14.70 -7.46 12.89
N LEU A 177 13.81 -7.28 13.88
CA LEU A 177 14.16 -7.43 15.29
C LEU A 177 14.60 -8.87 15.62
N LYS A 178 13.87 -9.87 15.13
CA LYS A 178 14.27 -11.28 15.29
C LYS A 178 15.64 -11.54 14.69
N PHE A 179 15.92 -11.02 13.51
CA PHE A 179 17.22 -11.15 12.86
C PHE A 179 18.32 -10.50 13.68
N CYS A 180 18.14 -9.24 14.10
CA CYS A 180 19.11 -8.51 14.93
C CYS A 180 19.39 -9.20 16.27
N ASN A 181 18.39 -9.86 16.88
CA ASN A 181 18.55 -10.55 18.16
C ASN A 181 19.23 -11.92 18.06
N ARG A 182 19.49 -12.42 16.85
CA ARG A 182 20.11 -13.73 16.60
C ARG A 182 21.46 -13.63 15.88
N ILE A 183 21.98 -12.42 15.68
CA ILE A 183 23.28 -12.21 15.02
C ILE A 183 24.46 -12.74 15.83
N ASP A 184 24.28 -13.01 17.12
CA ASP A 184 25.27 -13.63 18.00
C ASP A 184 25.31 -15.16 17.86
N GLU A 185 24.29 -15.77 17.24
CA GLU A 185 24.28 -17.20 16.89
C GLU A 185 25.26 -17.54 15.75
N VAL A 186 25.61 -16.55 14.92
CA VAL A 186 26.50 -16.75 13.77
C VAL A 186 27.96 -16.50 14.16
N GLU A 187 28.87 -17.32 13.60
CA GLU A 187 30.30 -17.24 13.89
C GLU A 187 30.92 -15.90 13.45
N ARG A 188 30.43 -15.34 12.33
CA ARG A 188 30.95 -14.13 11.71
C ARG A 188 29.84 -13.28 11.12
N LEU A 189 30.03 -11.96 11.14
CA LEU A 189 29.12 -10.99 10.52
C LEU A 189 29.47 -10.75 9.05
N ASP A 190 29.54 -11.82 8.27
CA ASP A 190 29.69 -11.75 6.80
C ASP A 190 28.51 -12.46 6.11
N GLU A 191 28.32 -12.18 4.82
CA GLU A 191 27.14 -12.63 4.07
C GLU A 191 26.95 -14.14 4.12
N ALA A 192 28.02 -14.92 4.05
CA ALA A 192 27.93 -16.39 4.03
C ALA A 192 27.33 -16.96 5.32
N HIS A 193 27.55 -16.31 6.46
CA HIS A 193 27.04 -16.75 7.76
C HIS A 193 25.70 -16.08 8.11
N LEU A 194 25.46 -14.85 7.64
CA LEU A 194 24.20 -14.14 7.86
C LEU A 194 23.07 -14.57 6.92
N LEU A 195 23.39 -15.02 5.71
CA LEU A 195 22.39 -15.40 4.70
C LEU A 195 21.52 -16.58 5.15
N PRO A 196 22.05 -17.69 5.72
CA PRO A 196 21.21 -18.78 6.23
C PRO A 196 20.20 -18.31 7.28
N LEU A 197 20.65 -17.48 8.24
CA LEU A 197 19.80 -16.91 9.28
C LEU A 197 18.74 -15.96 8.69
N ALA A 198 19.13 -15.14 7.72
CA ALA A 198 18.19 -14.26 7.01
C ALA A 198 17.15 -15.09 6.27
N LEU A 199 17.57 -16.13 5.54
CA LEU A 199 16.64 -17.01 4.84
C LEU A 199 15.67 -17.64 5.84
N GLU A 200 16.13 -18.20 6.95
CA GLU A 200 15.29 -18.79 8.00
C GLU A 200 14.20 -17.83 8.54
N ILE A 201 14.57 -16.57 8.79
CA ILE A 201 13.67 -15.59 9.42
C ILE A 201 12.74 -14.93 8.42
N PHE A 202 13.21 -14.68 7.20
CA PHE A 202 12.48 -13.95 6.16
C PHE A 202 11.80 -14.85 5.12
N VAL A 203 11.83 -16.20 5.26
CA VAL A 203 11.27 -17.15 4.26
C VAL A 203 9.89 -16.69 3.74
N ASP A 204 9.84 -16.53 2.41
CA ASP A 204 8.70 -16.28 1.51
C ASP A 204 7.47 -15.58 2.09
N HIS A 205 7.63 -14.31 2.42
CA HIS A 205 6.49 -13.39 2.51
C HIS A 205 6.59 -12.42 1.35
N HIS A 206 5.73 -12.62 0.34
CA HIS A 206 5.50 -11.61 -0.68
C HIS A 206 4.91 -10.39 0.02
N LEU A 207 5.76 -9.43 0.38
CA LEU A 207 5.31 -8.04 0.52
C LEU A 207 4.50 -7.75 -0.73
N THR A 208 3.36 -7.07 -0.59
CA THR A 208 2.46 -6.79 -1.71
C THR A 208 3.14 -5.98 -2.84
N GLN A 209 4.34 -5.45 -2.57
CA GLN A 209 5.28 -4.95 -3.57
C GLN A 209 5.94 -6.09 -4.36
N SER A 210 5.58 -6.21 -5.65
CA SER A 210 6.28 -7.09 -6.59
C SER A 210 7.70 -6.54 -6.83
N GLY A 211 8.70 -7.10 -6.14
CA GLY A 211 10.11 -6.83 -6.42
C GLY A 211 10.58 -7.62 -7.63
N ARG A 212 11.12 -6.94 -8.65
CA ARG A 212 11.80 -7.62 -9.78
C ARG A 212 13.31 -7.43 -9.66
N TYR A 213 14.06 -8.53 -9.67
CA TYR A 213 15.50 -8.48 -9.85
C TYR A 213 15.83 -8.12 -11.30
N ILE A 214 16.60 -7.06 -11.51
CA ILE A 214 17.08 -6.66 -12.83
C ILE A 214 18.61 -6.57 -12.75
N SER A 215 19.30 -7.52 -13.38
CA SER A 215 20.75 -7.46 -13.55
C SER A 215 21.13 -6.27 -14.43
N VAL A 216 21.96 -5.36 -13.93
CA VAL A 216 22.50 -4.26 -14.76
C VAL A 216 23.82 -4.75 -15.36
N GLN A 217 23.95 -4.69 -16.69
CA GLN A 217 25.24 -4.96 -17.32
C GLN A 217 26.26 -3.91 -16.84
N LYS A 218 27.34 -4.37 -16.19
CA LYS A 218 28.47 -3.52 -15.81
C LYS A 218 29.03 -2.85 -17.07
N ASN A 219 28.99 -1.53 -17.11
CA ASN A 219 29.70 -0.76 -18.13
C ASN A 219 31.21 -1.05 -18.03
N ALA A 220 31.87 -1.22 -19.19
CA ALA A 220 33.29 -1.58 -19.35
C ALA A 220 34.31 -0.60 -18.73
N LYS A 221 33.86 0.43 -17.98
CA LYS A 221 34.73 1.33 -17.19
C LYS A 221 34.92 0.87 -15.74
N SER A 222 34.47 -0.32 -15.36
CA SER A 222 34.51 -0.84 -13.98
C SER A 222 35.42 -2.07 -13.83
N VAL A 223 36.67 -1.97 -14.29
CA VAL A 223 37.80 -2.89 -14.00
C VAL A 223 39.06 -2.00 -14.06
N ALA A 224 40.00 -1.91 -13.10
CA ALA A 224 40.36 -2.69 -11.93
C ALA A 224 40.82 -1.75 -10.79
N GLY A 225 40.45 -2.06 -9.54
CA GLY A 225 41.15 -1.54 -8.37
C GLY A 225 42.42 -2.35 -8.15
N THR A 226 43.57 -1.77 -8.43
CA THR A 226 44.88 -2.34 -8.11
C THR A 226 44.99 -2.54 -6.59
N VAL A 227 45.31 -3.77 -6.18
CA VAL A 227 45.68 -4.11 -4.81
C VAL A 227 46.95 -3.35 -4.43
N ALA A 228 46.87 -2.44 -3.47
CA ALA A 228 48.04 -1.90 -2.79
C ALA A 228 48.49 -2.92 -1.74
N LYS A 229 49.67 -3.51 -1.94
CA LYS A 229 50.39 -4.25 -0.90
C LYS A 229 50.89 -3.25 0.15
N GLY A 230 50.57 -3.50 1.41
CA GLY A 230 51.22 -2.96 2.60
C GLY A 230 51.43 -4.10 3.57
#